data_AF-A0A353TGG0-F1
#
_entry.id   AF-A0A353TGG0-F1
#
_cell.length_a   1.000
_cell.length_b   1.000
_cell.length_c   1.000
_cell.angle_alpha   90.00
_cell.angle_beta   90.00
_cell.angle_gamma   90.00
#
_symmetry.space_group_name_H-M   'P 1'
#
loop_
_entity.id
_entity.type
_entity.pdbx_description
1 polymer ?
#
loop_
_entity_poly.entity_id
_entity_poly.type
_entity_poly.pdbx_seq_one_letter_code
_entity_poly.pdbx_strand_id
1 'polypeptide(L)'
;MKTSFKLLIILLLPLFCAQANAQQTAYTRDGTKVFLYDDGTWEYAHPTDNLGDIEINESGSGMSAKIIINDDLLFSIHNGMLDNFEVLRRNGVRLYDNMSGKLRKIGPYDLEYEFSTDRLKQVGPHRIEYDFSSGRIIRIGNYRIEYDFHTNKISRVGDTLFEYSFFNGKLTDIKGHTPGVKITIF
;
A
#
# COMPACT_ATOMS: atom_id res chain seq x y z
N MET A 1 -10.91 33.90 70.00
CA MET A 1 -9.90 34.28 68.97
C MET A 1 -10.58 34.20 67.62
N LYS A 2 -10.70 35.33 66.90
CA LYS A 2 -11.29 35.42 65.56
C LYS A 2 -10.26 34.92 64.53
N THR A 3 -10.68 34.11 63.56
CA THR A 3 -10.14 34.14 62.19
C THR A 3 -11.22 33.68 61.22
N SER A 4 -11.32 34.43 60.13
CA SER A 4 -12.40 34.51 59.17
C SER A 4 -11.96 34.04 57.79
N PHE A 5 -12.93 33.67 56.95
CA PHE A 5 -12.98 33.93 55.50
C PHE A 5 -12.09 33.07 54.57
N LYS A 6 -12.69 32.23 53.72
CA LYS A 6 -12.98 32.52 52.29
C LYS A 6 -13.45 31.27 51.55
N LEU A 7 -14.66 31.39 50.99
CA LEU A 7 -15.21 30.53 49.94
C LEU A 7 -14.33 30.67 48.69
N LEU A 8 -13.71 29.59 48.21
CA LEU A 8 -13.02 29.56 46.93
C LEU A 8 -13.88 28.80 45.92
N ILE A 9 -14.60 29.56 45.10
CA ILE A 9 -15.28 29.06 43.90
C ILE A 9 -14.18 28.82 42.85
N ILE A 10 -13.85 27.56 42.59
CA ILE A 10 -12.98 27.20 41.47
C ILE A 10 -13.87 27.18 40.21
N LEU A 11 -13.59 28.13 39.33
CA LEU A 11 -14.20 28.31 38.02
C LEU A 11 -14.06 27.02 37.19
N LEU A 12 -15.18 26.40 36.83
CA LEU A 12 -15.23 25.31 35.87
C LEU A 12 -15.13 25.91 34.46
N LEU A 13 -13.93 25.99 33.91
CA LEU A 13 -13.72 26.25 32.48
C LEU A 13 -14.01 24.95 31.73
N PRO A 14 -15.03 24.86 30.85
CA PRO A 14 -15.03 23.83 29.83
C PRO A 14 -13.91 24.18 28.85
N LEU A 15 -12.73 23.60 29.09
CA LEU A 15 -11.74 23.42 28.04
C LEU A 15 -12.41 22.56 26.98
N PHE A 16 -12.99 23.22 25.96
CA PHE A 16 -13.13 22.64 24.65
C PHE A 16 -11.72 22.35 24.15
N CYS A 17 -11.13 21.24 24.62
CA CYS A 17 -10.08 20.58 23.87
C CYS A 17 -10.75 20.14 22.58
N ALA A 18 -10.54 20.88 21.50
CA ALA A 18 -10.53 20.26 20.20
C ALA A 18 -9.58 19.07 20.33
N GLN A 19 -10.10 17.84 20.27
CA GLN A 19 -9.24 16.67 20.18
C GLN A 19 -8.45 16.85 18.88
N ALA A 20 -7.24 17.38 18.99
CA ALA A 20 -6.23 17.15 17.98
C ALA A 20 -5.99 15.64 18.06
N ASN A 21 -6.66 14.89 17.17
CA ASN A 21 -6.48 13.45 17.03
C ASN A 21 -5.05 13.23 16.54
N ALA A 22 -4.13 13.18 17.49
CA ALA A 22 -2.72 12.98 17.22
C ALA A 22 -2.50 11.49 16.97
N GLN A 23 -2.13 11.15 15.73
CA GLN A 23 -1.59 9.83 15.38
C GLN A 23 -0.46 9.48 16.37
N GLN A 24 -0.60 8.38 17.09
CA GLN A 24 0.38 7.97 18.10
C GLN A 24 1.40 7.02 17.49
N THR A 25 2.67 7.19 17.80
CA THR A 25 3.71 6.22 17.41
C THR A 25 3.88 5.18 18.51
N ALA A 26 3.89 3.90 18.15
CA ALA A 26 4.22 2.80 19.05
C ALA A 26 5.29 1.89 18.42
N TYR A 27 5.76 0.91 19.18
CA TYR A 27 6.73 -0.08 18.73
C TYR A 27 6.22 -1.49 19.09
N THR A 28 6.30 -2.42 18.14
CA THR A 28 5.97 -3.84 18.38
C THR A 28 7.05 -4.49 19.26
N ARG A 29 6.77 -5.71 19.74
CA ARG A 29 7.70 -6.45 20.63
C ARG A 29 9.07 -6.69 19.99
N ASP A 30 9.13 -6.76 18.66
CA ASP A 30 10.36 -6.91 17.87
C ASP A 30 11.05 -5.58 17.54
N GLY A 31 10.55 -4.45 18.05
CA GLY A 31 11.12 -3.13 17.86
C GLY A 31 10.72 -2.43 16.56
N THR A 32 9.80 -2.99 15.78
CA THR A 32 9.31 -2.35 14.55
C THR A 32 8.39 -1.18 14.91
N LYS A 33 8.63 -0.02 14.28
CA LYS A 33 7.80 1.16 14.48
C LYS A 33 6.42 0.93 13.87
N VAL A 34 5.38 1.31 14.60
CA VAL A 34 3.99 1.33 14.12
C VAL A 34 3.34 2.67 14.40
N PHE A 35 2.33 3.04 13.63
CA PHE A 35 1.41 4.12 13.98
C PHE A 35 0.08 3.54 14.46
N LEU A 36 -0.44 4.09 15.56
CA LEU A 36 -1.73 3.76 16.14
C LEU A 36 -2.71 4.91 15.86
N TYR A 37 -3.88 4.53 15.34
CA TYR A 37 -4.97 5.42 15.01
C TYR A 37 -6.02 5.49 16.14
N ASP A 38 -6.84 6.52 16.10
CA ASP A 38 -7.89 6.79 17.09
C ASP A 38 -9.03 5.75 17.03
N ASP A 39 -9.24 5.13 15.87
CA ASP A 39 -10.17 4.01 15.67
C ASP A 39 -9.64 2.65 16.18
N GLY A 40 -8.44 2.62 16.76
CA GLY A 40 -7.79 1.43 17.31
C GLY A 40 -7.07 0.57 16.27
N THR A 41 -7.04 0.98 15.01
CA THR A 41 -6.20 0.33 13.99
C THR A 41 -4.74 0.78 14.09
N TRP A 42 -3.83 -0.03 13.58
CA TRP A 42 -2.41 0.29 13.57
C TRP A 42 -1.74 -0.22 12.29
N GLU A 43 -0.58 0.34 11.95
CA GLU A 43 0.17 0.00 10.74
C GLU A 43 1.67 0.09 10.99
N TYR A 44 2.47 -0.73 10.30
CA TYR A 44 3.93 -0.67 10.40
C TYR A 44 4.54 0.46 9.58
N ALA A 45 5.63 1.04 10.06
CA ALA A 45 6.33 2.17 9.44
C ALA A 45 7.74 1.78 9.00
N HIS A 46 8.00 1.77 7.69
CA HIS A 46 9.35 1.56 7.13
C HIS A 46 9.92 2.84 6.50
N PRO A 47 11.22 3.16 6.72
CA PRO A 47 11.94 4.17 5.94
C PRO A 47 12.12 3.75 4.47
N THR A 48 11.97 4.68 3.54
CA THR A 48 12.21 4.47 2.09
C THR A 48 13.68 4.29 1.72
N ASP A 49 13.97 3.28 0.90
CA ASP A 49 15.00 3.34 -0.15
C ASP A 49 14.39 3.94 -1.44
N ASN A 50 15.13 4.78 -2.15
CA ASN A 50 14.73 5.51 -3.36
C ASN A 50 14.04 4.58 -4.37
N LEU A 51 12.86 5.00 -4.88
CA LEU A 51 12.17 4.35 -5.99
C LEU A 51 12.01 5.38 -7.10
N GLY A 52 12.91 5.33 -8.09
CA GLY A 52 12.81 6.11 -9.32
C GLY A 52 11.62 5.67 -10.18
N ASP A 53 11.17 6.58 -11.04
CA ASP A 53 10.09 6.33 -11.98
C ASP A 53 10.57 5.29 -13.01
N ILE A 54 10.11 4.05 -12.84
CA ILE A 54 10.52 2.85 -13.59
C ILE A 54 11.95 2.42 -13.24
N GLU A 55 12.06 1.56 -12.23
CA GLU A 55 13.28 0.78 -12.01
C GLU A 55 13.12 -0.59 -12.69
N ILE A 56 14.02 -0.91 -13.61
CA ILE A 56 14.14 -2.26 -14.16
C ILE A 56 15.29 -2.90 -13.42
N ASN A 57 15.03 -3.97 -12.68
CA ASN A 57 16.13 -4.83 -12.26
C ASN A 57 16.53 -5.67 -13.47
N GLU A 58 17.65 -5.35 -14.14
CA GLU A 58 18.09 -6.07 -15.35
C GLU A 58 18.32 -7.58 -15.11
N SER A 59 18.42 -8.01 -13.86
CA SER A 59 18.50 -9.41 -13.45
C SER A 59 17.13 -10.03 -13.13
N GLY A 60 16.07 -9.25 -13.24
CA GLY A 60 14.72 -9.62 -12.90
C GLY A 60 14.09 -10.60 -13.88
N SER A 61 13.25 -11.48 -13.33
CA SER A 61 12.52 -12.50 -14.07
C SER A 61 11.49 -11.92 -15.05
N GLY A 62 10.95 -10.73 -14.78
CA GLY A 62 9.80 -10.15 -15.46
C GLY A 62 8.46 -10.71 -14.97
N MET A 63 8.47 -11.62 -14.00
CA MET A 63 7.27 -12.24 -13.43
C MET A 63 6.72 -11.47 -12.22
N SER A 64 7.50 -10.50 -11.72
CA SER A 64 7.15 -9.68 -10.56
C SER A 64 7.15 -8.20 -10.93
N ALA A 65 6.35 -7.42 -10.19
CA ALA A 65 6.28 -6.00 -10.38
C ALA A 65 5.99 -5.26 -9.08
N LYS A 66 6.48 -4.04 -8.98
CA LYS A 66 5.99 -3.00 -8.07
C LYS A 66 5.23 -1.99 -8.90
N ILE A 67 3.96 -1.74 -8.55
CA ILE A 67 3.08 -0.80 -9.23
C ILE A 67 2.68 0.26 -8.22
N ILE A 68 3.10 1.51 -8.45
CA ILE A 68 2.74 2.65 -7.61
C ILE A 68 1.67 3.44 -8.35
N ILE A 69 0.49 3.58 -7.75
CA ILE A 69 -0.62 4.39 -8.27
C ILE A 69 -0.64 5.71 -7.50
N ASN A 70 -0.82 6.84 -8.20
CA ASN A 70 -0.96 8.19 -7.64
C ASN A 70 0.15 8.61 -6.64
N ASP A 71 1.35 8.02 -6.77
CA ASP A 71 2.50 8.24 -5.88
C ASP A 71 2.30 7.85 -4.40
N ASP A 72 1.21 7.17 -4.07
CA ASP A 72 0.82 6.88 -2.69
C ASP A 72 0.42 5.42 -2.43
N LEU A 73 0.14 4.62 -3.45
CA LEU A 73 -0.29 3.23 -3.29
C LEU A 73 0.64 2.27 -4.04
N LEU A 74 1.48 1.55 -3.31
CA LEU A 74 2.37 0.54 -3.85
C LEU A 74 1.73 -0.85 -3.75
N PHE A 75 1.58 -1.50 -4.89
CA PHE A 75 1.22 -2.91 -5.00
C PHE A 75 2.44 -3.71 -5.42
N SER A 76 2.84 -4.67 -4.60
CA SER A 76 3.90 -5.63 -4.92
C SER A 76 3.26 -6.91 -5.42
N ILE A 77 3.61 -7.30 -6.64
CA ILE A 77 3.14 -8.51 -7.32
C ILE A 77 4.32 -9.45 -7.46
N HIS A 78 4.17 -10.69 -7.00
CA HIS A 78 5.16 -11.74 -7.16
C HIS A 78 4.56 -12.94 -7.90
N ASN A 79 5.13 -13.30 -9.05
CA ASN A 79 4.63 -14.37 -9.92
C ASN A 79 3.13 -14.24 -10.27
N GLY A 80 2.69 -12.99 -10.46
CA GLY A 80 1.30 -12.63 -10.72
C GLY A 80 0.37 -12.61 -9.52
N MET A 81 0.84 -12.96 -8.32
CA MET A 81 0.06 -12.91 -7.09
C MET A 81 0.31 -11.59 -6.35
N LEU A 82 -0.70 -11.07 -5.65
CA LEU A 82 -0.50 -9.95 -4.72
C LEU A 82 0.36 -10.46 -3.57
N ASP A 83 1.55 -9.91 -3.44
CA ASP A 83 2.49 -10.22 -2.37
C ASP A 83 2.32 -9.24 -1.21
N ASN A 84 2.28 -7.94 -1.51
CA ASN A 84 2.11 -6.89 -0.51
C ASN A 84 1.38 -5.66 -1.06
N PHE A 85 0.81 -4.88 -0.16
CA PHE A 85 0.29 -3.55 -0.43
C PHE A 85 0.82 -2.56 0.62
N GLU A 86 1.25 -1.38 0.17
CA GLU A 86 1.81 -0.33 1.04
C GLU A 86 1.23 1.05 0.67
N VAL A 87 0.93 1.85 1.70
CA VAL A 87 0.64 3.28 1.53
C VAL A 87 1.93 4.07 1.69
N LEU A 88 2.36 4.73 0.62
CA LEU A 88 3.51 5.62 0.60
C LEU A 88 3.09 7.01 1.08
N ARG A 89 3.76 7.51 2.11
CA ARG A 89 3.53 8.86 2.63
C ARG A 89 4.62 9.79 2.10
N ARG A 90 4.26 11.06 1.85
CA ARG A 90 5.18 12.12 1.37
C ARG A 90 6.42 12.34 2.23
N ASN A 91 6.42 11.90 3.49
CA ASN A 91 7.56 11.97 4.40
C ASN A 91 8.51 10.76 4.31
N GLY A 92 8.37 9.91 3.28
CA GLY A 92 9.20 8.72 3.08
C GLY A 92 8.83 7.54 3.99
N VAL A 93 7.67 7.62 4.65
CA VAL A 93 7.19 6.53 5.50
C VAL A 93 6.25 5.64 4.71
N ARG A 94 6.50 4.33 4.75
CA ARG A 94 5.62 3.32 4.15
C ARG A 94 4.80 2.66 5.22
N LEU A 95 3.49 2.60 4.99
CA LEU A 95 2.51 2.00 5.87
C LEU A 95 2.11 0.66 5.27
N TYR A 96 2.28 -0.43 6.00
CA TYR A 96 1.96 -1.75 5.49
C TYR A 96 1.36 -2.65 6.57
N ASP A 97 0.62 -3.65 6.12
CA ASP A 97 0.15 -4.78 6.91
C ASP A 97 0.98 -6.00 6.53
N ASN A 98 1.32 -6.85 7.49
CA ASN A 98 1.88 -8.17 7.19
C ASN A 98 0.80 -9.16 6.72
N MET A 99 -0.42 -8.67 6.50
CA MET A 99 -1.63 -9.41 6.09
C MET A 99 -2.05 -10.50 7.08
N SER A 100 -1.52 -10.48 8.32
CA SER A 100 -1.82 -11.48 9.35
C SER A 100 -3.12 -11.19 10.12
N GLY A 101 -3.65 -9.97 9.99
CA GLY A 101 -4.89 -9.55 10.64
C GLY A 101 -5.60 -8.50 9.82
N LYS A 102 -6.38 -8.95 8.81
CA LYS A 102 -7.25 -8.18 7.89
C LYS A 102 -7.61 -6.78 8.41
N LEU A 103 -6.72 -5.82 8.18
CA LEU A 103 -6.94 -4.46 8.65
C LEU A 103 -8.13 -3.87 7.91
N ARG A 104 -8.96 -3.08 8.59
CA ARG A 104 -10.06 -2.39 7.89
C ARG A 104 -9.60 -1.13 7.16
N LYS A 105 -8.41 -0.62 7.50
CA LYS A 105 -7.89 0.67 7.03
C LYS A 105 -6.38 0.76 7.18
N ILE A 106 -5.71 1.43 6.25
CA ILE A 106 -4.30 1.85 6.33
C ILE A 106 -4.23 3.30 5.81
N GLY A 107 -3.65 4.21 6.59
CA GLY A 107 -3.70 5.64 6.29
C GLY A 107 -5.14 6.12 5.98
N PRO A 108 -5.39 6.78 4.83
CA PRO A 108 -6.72 7.23 4.45
C PRO A 108 -7.55 6.17 3.71
N TYR A 109 -7.02 4.97 3.41
CA TYR A 109 -7.68 3.99 2.55
C TYR A 109 -8.34 2.89 3.35
N ASP A 110 -9.63 2.70 3.13
CA ASP A 110 -10.36 1.54 3.60
C ASP A 110 -9.95 0.30 2.81
N LEU A 111 -9.89 -0.84 3.49
CA LEU A 111 -9.53 -2.12 2.91
C LEU A 111 -10.72 -3.08 2.95
N GLU A 112 -10.93 -3.80 1.85
CA GLU A 112 -11.90 -4.89 1.82
C GLU A 112 -11.26 -6.20 1.37
N TYR A 113 -11.74 -7.29 1.96
CA TYR A 113 -11.28 -8.65 1.67
C TYR A 113 -12.42 -9.49 1.11
N GLU A 114 -12.09 -10.44 0.25
CA GLU A 114 -13.04 -11.43 -0.25
C GLU A 114 -13.40 -12.43 0.85
N PHE A 115 -14.70 -12.71 1.01
CA PHE A 115 -15.20 -13.55 2.10
C PHE A 115 -14.73 -15.01 2.02
N SER A 116 -14.58 -15.54 0.80
CA SER A 116 -14.28 -16.96 0.59
C SER A 116 -12.79 -17.28 0.62
N THR A 117 -11.94 -16.34 0.19
CA THR A 117 -10.50 -16.57 -0.01
C THR A 117 -9.64 -15.72 0.92
N ASP A 118 -10.24 -14.78 1.65
CA ASP A 118 -9.55 -13.84 2.53
C ASP A 118 -8.55 -12.93 1.82
N ARG A 119 -8.61 -12.85 0.50
CA ARG A 119 -7.72 -12.02 -0.32
C ARG A 119 -8.15 -10.56 -0.28
N LEU A 120 -7.19 -9.65 -0.24
CA LEU A 120 -7.45 -8.21 -0.40
C LEU A 120 -8.09 -7.99 -1.78
N LYS A 121 -9.31 -7.45 -1.82
CA LYS A 121 -10.06 -7.20 -3.06
C LYS A 121 -10.26 -5.70 -3.35
N GLN A 122 -9.98 -4.83 -2.38
CA GLN A 122 -10.12 -3.39 -2.58
C GLN A 122 -9.23 -2.60 -1.61
N VAL A 123 -8.64 -1.52 -2.12
CA VAL A 123 -7.92 -0.50 -1.37
C VAL A 123 -8.44 0.87 -1.77
N GLY A 124 -9.19 1.53 -0.89
CA GLY A 124 -9.88 2.77 -1.19
C GLY A 124 -10.71 2.66 -2.48
N PRO A 125 -10.45 3.50 -3.51
CA PRO A 125 -11.17 3.44 -4.77
C PRO A 125 -10.65 2.36 -5.75
N HIS A 126 -9.57 1.66 -5.42
CA HIS A 126 -8.91 0.71 -6.32
C HIS A 126 -9.32 -0.73 -5.99
N ARG A 127 -10.22 -1.28 -6.80
CA ARG A 127 -10.57 -2.70 -6.76
C ARG A 127 -9.45 -3.57 -7.33
N ILE A 128 -9.17 -4.70 -6.70
CA ILE A 128 -8.23 -5.71 -7.18
C ILE A 128 -9.04 -6.88 -7.72
N GLU A 129 -8.80 -7.25 -8.97
CA GLU A 129 -9.46 -8.39 -9.60
C GLU A 129 -8.46 -9.49 -9.88
N TYR A 130 -8.90 -10.72 -9.65
CA TYR A 130 -8.11 -11.92 -9.80
C TYR A 130 -8.70 -12.81 -10.89
N ASP A 131 -7.84 -13.44 -11.67
CA ASP A 131 -8.22 -14.53 -12.53
C ASP A 131 -8.66 -15.72 -11.67
N PHE A 132 -9.83 -16.27 -11.98
CA PHE A 132 -10.43 -17.34 -11.17
C PHE A 132 -9.62 -18.63 -11.21
N SER A 133 -8.98 -18.94 -12.35
CA SER A 133 -8.29 -20.22 -12.53
C SER A 133 -6.86 -20.21 -11.97
N SER A 134 -6.13 -19.12 -12.21
CA SER A 134 -4.71 -19.00 -11.85
C SER A 134 -4.49 -18.25 -10.54
N GLY A 135 -5.51 -17.53 -10.06
CA GLY A 135 -5.40 -16.66 -8.91
C GLY A 135 -4.62 -15.36 -9.18
N ARG A 136 -4.10 -15.14 -10.38
CA ARG A 136 -3.27 -13.97 -10.71
C ARG A 136 -4.07 -12.67 -10.68
N ILE A 137 -3.43 -11.56 -10.33
CA ILE A 137 -4.03 -10.23 -10.48
C ILE A 137 -4.19 -9.92 -11.96
N ILE A 138 -5.40 -9.58 -12.39
CA ILE A 138 -5.67 -9.15 -13.77
C ILE A 138 -6.05 -7.68 -13.87
N ARG A 139 -6.31 -7.02 -12.75
CA ARG A 139 -6.63 -5.59 -12.69
C ARG A 139 -6.42 -5.00 -11.30
N ILE A 140 -5.93 -3.76 -11.24
CA ILE A 140 -5.92 -2.92 -10.05
C ILE A 140 -6.52 -1.57 -10.41
N GLY A 141 -7.66 -1.21 -9.82
CA GLY A 141 -8.46 -0.05 -10.22
C GLY A 141 -8.82 -0.12 -11.70
N ASN A 142 -8.41 0.89 -12.47
CA ASN A 142 -8.63 0.94 -13.92
C ASN A 142 -7.52 0.27 -14.73
N TYR A 143 -6.45 -0.19 -14.09
CA TYR A 143 -5.25 -0.66 -14.76
C TYR A 143 -5.29 -2.18 -14.94
N ARG A 144 -5.47 -2.64 -16.18
CA ARG A 144 -5.41 -4.06 -16.53
C ARG A 144 -3.98 -4.57 -16.43
N ILE A 145 -3.82 -5.79 -15.95
CA ILE A 145 -2.54 -6.50 -15.91
C ILE A 145 -2.64 -7.73 -16.79
N GLU A 146 -1.72 -7.89 -17.73
CA GLU A 146 -1.65 -9.03 -18.62
C GLU A 146 -0.30 -9.73 -18.50
N TYR A 147 -0.31 -11.03 -18.80
CA TYR A 147 0.86 -11.87 -18.76
C TYR A 147 1.10 -12.49 -20.14
N ASP A 148 2.36 -12.62 -20.51
CA ASP A 148 2.74 -13.43 -21.67
C ASP A 148 2.43 -14.90 -21.39
N PHE A 149 1.72 -15.54 -22.30
CA PHE A 149 1.21 -16.90 -22.11
C PHE A 149 2.33 -17.96 -22.02
N HIS A 150 3.46 -17.73 -22.69
CA HIS A 150 4.55 -18.70 -22.77
C HIS A 150 5.52 -18.58 -21.60
N THR A 151 5.80 -17.34 -21.20
CA THR A 151 6.84 -17.02 -20.22
C THR A 151 6.27 -16.68 -18.84
N ASN A 152 4.96 -16.43 -18.74
CA ASN A 152 4.27 -15.94 -17.54
C ASN A 152 4.77 -14.57 -17.03
N LYS A 153 5.58 -13.86 -17.81
CA LYS A 153 6.04 -12.51 -17.50
C LYS A 153 4.91 -11.52 -17.65
N ILE A 154 4.94 -10.44 -16.89
CA ILE A 154 4.02 -9.32 -17.06
C ILE A 154 4.30 -8.68 -18.41
N SER A 155 3.31 -8.71 -19.31
CA SER A 155 3.39 -8.17 -20.66
C SER A 155 2.69 -6.82 -20.81
N ARG A 156 1.78 -6.48 -19.88
CA ARG A 156 1.09 -5.18 -19.86
C ARG A 156 0.68 -4.77 -18.45
N VAL A 157 0.78 -3.47 -18.16
CA VAL A 157 0.14 -2.82 -17.01
C VAL A 157 -0.49 -1.51 -17.50
N GLY A 158 -1.82 -1.45 -17.49
CA GLY A 158 -2.57 -0.34 -18.10
C GLY A 158 -2.29 -0.26 -19.60
N ASP A 159 -1.79 0.89 -20.05
CA ASP A 159 -1.42 1.16 -21.45
C ASP A 159 0.08 0.92 -21.71
N THR A 160 0.87 0.65 -20.67
CA THR A 160 2.30 0.30 -20.79
C THR A 160 2.46 -1.18 -21.14
N LEU A 161 3.17 -1.45 -22.23
CA LEU A 161 3.51 -2.77 -22.76
C LEU A 161 4.98 -3.10 -22.51
N PHE A 162 5.25 -4.37 -22.18
CA PHE A 162 6.59 -4.91 -21.95
C PHE A 162 6.87 -6.03 -22.95
N GLU A 163 7.84 -5.82 -23.83
CA GLU A 163 8.26 -6.81 -24.81
C GLU A 163 9.55 -7.49 -24.39
N TYR A 164 9.61 -8.81 -24.55
CA TYR A 164 10.77 -9.61 -24.18
C TYR A 164 11.34 -10.32 -25.39
N SER A 165 12.66 -10.46 -25.43
CA SER A 165 13.36 -11.27 -26.42
C SER A 165 12.95 -12.73 -26.28
N PHE A 166 12.52 -13.31 -27.39
CA PHE A 166 12.24 -14.75 -27.45
C PHE A 166 13.47 -15.62 -27.11
N PHE A 167 14.67 -15.17 -27.46
CA PHE A 167 15.88 -16.00 -27.35
C PHE A 167 16.48 -16.05 -25.95
N ASN A 168 16.36 -14.97 -25.19
CA ASN A 168 16.99 -14.89 -23.87
C ASN A 168 16.04 -14.40 -22.77
N GLY A 169 14.77 -14.16 -23.10
CA GLY A 169 13.73 -13.72 -22.15
C GLY A 169 13.96 -12.34 -21.56
N LYS A 170 14.99 -11.59 -22.00
CA LYS A 170 15.26 -10.25 -21.46
C LYS A 170 14.26 -9.24 -21.98
N LEU A 171 13.94 -8.24 -21.16
CA LEU A 171 13.14 -7.10 -21.60
C LEU A 171 13.88 -6.38 -22.72
N THR A 172 13.20 -6.17 -23.85
CA THR A 172 13.77 -5.55 -25.05
C THR A 172 13.15 -4.21 -25.37
N ASP A 173 11.87 -4.01 -25.03
CA ASP A 173 11.19 -2.75 -25.32
C ASP A 173 10.09 -2.46 -24.30
N ILE A 174 9.81 -1.18 -24.11
CA ILE A 174 8.68 -0.67 -23.33
C ILE A 174 7.92 0.32 -24.21
N LYS A 175 6.65 0.03 -24.48
CA LYS A 175 5.80 0.85 -25.34
C LYS A 175 4.63 1.42 -24.56
N GLY A 176 4.21 2.63 -24.94
CA GLY A 176 3.09 3.31 -24.29
C GLY A 176 3.47 3.87 -22.92
N HIS A 177 2.47 4.40 -22.23
CA HIS A 177 2.61 4.99 -20.91
C HIS A 177 1.26 4.96 -20.20
N THR A 178 1.24 4.46 -18.97
CA THR A 178 0.07 4.49 -18.10
C THR A 178 0.13 5.71 -17.19
N PRO A 179 -0.72 6.74 -17.42
CA PRO A 179 -0.69 7.96 -16.61
C PRO A 179 -1.00 7.70 -15.13
N GLY A 180 -0.26 8.38 -14.24
CA GLY A 180 -0.46 8.26 -12.78
C GLY A 180 0.00 6.93 -12.20
N VAL A 181 0.77 6.14 -12.96
CA VAL A 181 1.30 4.84 -12.53
C VAL A 181 2.80 4.75 -12.77
N LYS A 182 3.55 4.37 -11.74
CA LYS A 182 4.97 4.00 -11.84
C LYS A 182 5.10 2.49 -11.73
N ILE A 183 5.90 1.90 -12.62
CA ILE A 183 5.98 0.45 -12.77
C ILE A 183 7.44 0.03 -12.74
N THR A 184 7.78 -0.85 -11.80
CA THR A 184 9.11 -1.45 -11.66
C THR A 184 8.97 -2.95 -11.88
N ILE A 185 9.57 -3.49 -12.94
CA ILE A 185 9.50 -4.91 -13.30
C ILE A 185 10.77 -5.64 -12.85
N PHE A 186 10.63 -6.84 -12.30
CA PHE A 186 11.75 -7.68 -11.84
C PHE A 186 11.42 -9.18 -11.76
#